data_AF-A0A8H5CRQ9-F1
#
_entry.id   AF-A0A8H5CRQ9-F1
#
_cell.length_a   1.000
_cell.length_b   1.000
_cell.length_c   1.000
_cell.angle_alpha   90.00
_cell.angle_beta   90.00
_cell.angle_gamma   90.00
#
_symmetry.space_group_name_H-M   'P 1'
#
loop_
_entity.id
_entity.type
_entity.pdbx_description
1 polymer ?
#
loop_
_entity_poly.entity_id
_entity_poly.type
_entity_poly.pdbx_seq_one_letter_code
_entity_poly.pdbx_strand_id
1 'polypeptide(L)'
;MHSNNTTIIRTSNNHANIHLTVEPMQYPISSAKDLIRVLQLTNDKQLPKFMVFVNKRREAEEAVERIWDDTVIVNKERGVEEVVVWDDMLRYLEDRITYFHSGMSPEFRESRIAMLRHGELWGIICTDAAGMVSPELYGLKLILTCCPNKGLDLPDVELIIQVGYTSSLCTLLQQFGQGACQRNRHAIMIYLVEAQYIDNTPQSNAAVKRKQKCQEAEDRKRVKRWWLQVNSDAQVSSGGNARTSDANGGEHIQDDHLPKAICCDPAKLQFPSPYWMSNEEYEEAVMLLFINACSRGFCHHIVCDCYFGNDLAG
;
A
#
# COMPACT_ATOMS: atom_id res chain seq x y z
N MET A 1 10.11 37.06 -3.05
CA MET A 1 10.79 36.81 -1.75
C MET A 1 12.30 36.74 -2.00
N HIS A 2 13.14 37.22 -1.07
CA HIS A 2 14.59 37.06 -1.16
C HIS A 2 15.01 35.78 -0.42
N SER A 3 15.92 35.00 -1.00
CA SER A 3 16.41 33.71 -0.47
C SER A 3 17.07 33.80 0.91
N ASN A 4 17.52 34.99 1.31
CA ASN A 4 18.44 35.16 2.43
C ASN A 4 17.73 35.41 3.77
N ASN A 5 16.40 35.29 3.84
CA ASN A 5 15.63 35.44 5.08
C ASN A 5 14.56 34.34 5.24
N THR A 6 14.84 33.14 4.74
CA THR A 6 13.96 31.97 4.87
C THR A 6 14.42 31.11 6.05
N THR A 7 13.60 31.05 7.10
CA THR A 7 13.77 30.06 8.18
C THR A 7 13.07 28.77 7.78
N ILE A 8 13.82 27.65 7.68
CA ILE A 8 13.26 26.33 7.40
C ILE A 8 13.07 25.61 8.74
N ILE A 9 11.81 25.35 9.11
CA ILE A 9 11.46 24.51 10.26
C ILE A 9 11.16 23.11 9.69
N ARG A 10 11.91 22.10 10.13
CA ARG A 10 11.63 20.69 9.87
C ARG A 10 11.13 20.05 11.15
N THR A 11 10.03 19.31 11.05
CA THR A 11 9.50 18.48 12.14
C THR A 11 9.65 17.02 11.73
N SER A 12 10.10 16.15 12.64
CA SER A 12 10.07 14.71 12.38
C SER A 12 8.64 14.25 12.10
N ASN A 13 8.49 13.31 11.15
CA ASN A 13 7.25 12.60 10.88
C ASN A 13 7.17 11.24 11.59
N ASN A 14 7.97 11.02 12.63
CA ASN A 14 7.88 9.82 13.46
C ASN A 14 6.60 9.82 14.30
N HIS A 15 5.74 8.83 14.09
CA HIS A 15 4.53 8.59 14.85
C HIS A 15 4.72 7.37 15.77
N ALA A 16 5.41 7.56 16.89
CA ALA A 16 5.72 6.47 17.84
C ALA A 16 4.50 5.78 18.47
N ASN A 17 3.29 6.33 18.31
CA ASN A 17 2.03 5.72 18.71
C ASN A 17 1.42 4.79 17.63
N ILE A 18 2.02 4.71 16.45
CA ILE A 18 1.55 3.91 15.31
C ILE A 18 2.36 2.61 15.19
N HIS A 19 1.67 1.47 15.13
CA HIS A 19 2.26 0.14 14.99
C HIS A 19 2.16 -0.32 13.53
N LEU A 20 3.28 -0.34 12.81
CA LEU A 20 3.31 -0.64 11.37
C LEU A 20 3.73 -2.08 11.07
N THR A 21 2.85 -2.80 10.36
CA THR A 21 3.07 -4.17 9.88
C THR A 21 2.89 -4.23 8.36
N VAL A 22 3.73 -5.02 7.68
CA VAL A 22 3.58 -5.38 6.27
C VAL A 22 3.27 -6.87 6.22
N GLU A 23 2.18 -7.24 5.54
CA GLU A 23 1.73 -8.64 5.39
C GLU A 23 1.64 -9.02 3.90
N PRO A 24 2.11 -10.23 3.51
CA PRO A 24 1.84 -10.76 2.18
C PRO A 24 0.35 -11.11 2.05
N MET A 25 -0.26 -10.70 0.94
CA MET A 25 -1.61 -11.15 0.57
C MET A 25 -1.63 -12.66 0.34
N GLN A 26 -2.59 -13.34 0.94
CA GLN A 26 -2.81 -14.78 0.79
C GLN A 26 -3.77 -15.09 -0.36
N TYR A 27 -4.62 -14.14 -0.72
CA TYR A 27 -5.64 -14.25 -1.76
C TYR A 27 -5.49 -13.14 -2.82
N PRO A 28 -6.06 -13.32 -4.03
CA PRO A 28 -6.11 -12.24 -5.02
C PRO A 28 -6.85 -11.02 -4.48
N ILE A 29 -6.36 -9.81 -4.77
CA ILE A 29 -6.93 -8.54 -4.30
C ILE A 29 -8.44 -8.42 -4.56
N SER A 30 -8.90 -8.89 -5.72
CA SER A 30 -10.32 -8.88 -6.08
C SER A 30 -11.21 -9.70 -5.15
N SER A 31 -10.68 -10.66 -4.40
CA SER A 31 -11.48 -11.55 -3.55
C SER A 31 -11.89 -10.94 -2.20
N ALA A 32 -11.29 -9.83 -1.77
CA ALA A 32 -11.47 -9.22 -0.43
C ALA A 32 -11.20 -10.15 0.79
N LYS A 33 -10.81 -11.42 0.61
CA LYS A 33 -10.65 -12.40 1.71
C LYS A 33 -9.58 -12.03 2.74
N ASP A 34 -8.49 -11.40 2.32
CA ASP A 34 -7.50 -10.86 3.25
C ASP A 34 -8.04 -9.71 4.10
N LEU A 35 -8.95 -8.88 3.58
CA LEU A 35 -9.61 -7.84 4.38
C LEU A 35 -10.53 -8.47 5.43
N ILE A 36 -11.31 -9.48 5.07
CA ILE A 36 -12.21 -10.17 6.01
C ILE A 36 -11.40 -10.88 7.11
N ARG A 37 -10.27 -11.51 6.73
CA ARG A 37 -9.29 -12.10 7.66
C ARG A 37 -8.73 -11.07 8.66
N VAL A 38 -8.35 -9.89 8.18
CA VAL A 38 -7.74 -8.83 9.01
C VAL A 38 -8.78 -8.10 9.88
N LEU A 39 -9.93 -7.75 9.31
CA LEU A 39 -11.01 -7.05 10.00
C LEU A 39 -11.71 -7.94 11.03
N GLN A 40 -11.66 -9.27 10.88
CA GLN A 40 -12.27 -10.25 11.79
C GLN A 40 -13.75 -9.93 12.04
N LEU A 41 -14.51 -9.72 10.96
CA LEU A 41 -15.93 -9.36 10.99
C LEU A 41 -16.75 -10.50 11.62
N THR A 42 -16.97 -10.39 12.93
CA THR A 42 -17.69 -11.38 13.75
C THR A 42 -18.67 -10.64 14.65
N ASN A 43 -19.88 -11.17 14.76
CA ASN A 43 -21.02 -10.48 15.39
C ASN A 43 -20.80 -10.11 16.87
N ASP A 44 -19.85 -10.75 17.54
CA ASP A 44 -19.65 -10.67 18.99
C ASP A 44 -18.75 -9.51 19.45
N LYS A 45 -18.09 -8.80 18.52
CA LYS A 45 -17.08 -7.78 18.85
C LYS A 45 -17.26 -6.51 18.01
N GLN A 46 -17.51 -5.39 18.68
CA GLN A 46 -17.42 -4.07 18.06
C GLN A 46 -16.00 -3.83 17.55
N LEU A 47 -15.88 -3.47 16.27
CA LEU A 47 -14.60 -3.19 15.64
C LEU A 47 -14.06 -1.81 16.09
N PRO A 48 -12.72 -1.66 16.20
CA PRO A 48 -12.12 -0.32 16.22
C PRO A 48 -12.50 0.44 14.95
N LYS A 49 -12.59 1.77 15.03
CA LYS A 49 -12.85 2.58 13.83
C LYS A 49 -11.71 2.39 12.82
N PHE A 50 -12.05 2.10 11.58
CA PHE A 50 -11.06 1.70 10.58
C PHE A 50 -11.18 2.43 9.23
N MET A 51 -10.05 2.49 8.52
CA MET A 51 -9.98 2.96 7.14
C MET A 51 -9.22 1.94 6.29
N VAL A 52 -9.77 1.60 5.12
CA VAL A 52 -9.11 0.71 4.15
C VAL A 52 -8.80 1.51 2.90
N PHE A 53 -7.53 1.78 2.63
CA PHE A 53 -7.10 2.41 1.39
C PHE A 53 -6.92 1.37 0.28
N VAL A 54 -7.44 1.67 -0.90
CA VAL A 54 -7.32 0.88 -2.13
C VAL A 54 -6.93 1.78 -3.31
N ASN A 55 -6.33 1.18 -4.33
CA ASN A 55 -5.72 1.93 -5.43
C ASN A 55 -6.71 2.45 -6.48
N LYS A 56 -7.93 1.89 -6.59
CA LYS A 56 -8.92 2.29 -7.61
C LYS A 56 -10.32 2.45 -7.02
N ARG A 57 -11.11 3.38 -7.57
CA ARG A 57 -12.50 3.63 -7.14
C ARG A 57 -13.37 2.37 -7.17
N ARG A 58 -13.32 1.64 -8.29
CA ARG A 58 -14.02 0.37 -8.49
C ARG A 58 -13.55 -0.73 -7.54
N GLU A 59 -12.29 -0.70 -7.10
CA GLU A 59 -11.80 -1.65 -6.08
C GLU A 59 -12.39 -1.32 -4.70
N ALA A 60 -12.73 -0.06 -4.42
CA ALA A 60 -13.40 0.32 -3.17
C ALA A 60 -14.86 -0.15 -3.15
N GLU A 61 -15.58 0.08 -4.26
CA GLU A 61 -16.96 -0.39 -4.48
C GLU A 61 -17.02 -1.92 -4.36
N GLU A 62 -16.25 -2.65 -5.18
CA GLU A 62 -16.25 -4.12 -5.20
C GLU A 62 -15.75 -4.75 -3.89
N ALA A 63 -14.85 -4.10 -3.15
CA ALA A 63 -14.38 -4.62 -1.85
C ALA A 63 -15.46 -4.53 -0.77
N VAL A 64 -16.27 -3.47 -0.76
CA VAL A 64 -17.39 -3.32 0.18
C VAL A 64 -18.47 -4.37 -0.09
N GLU A 65 -18.90 -4.51 -1.34
CA GLU A 65 -19.89 -5.53 -1.75
C GLU A 65 -19.46 -6.94 -1.34
N ARG A 66 -18.21 -7.32 -1.64
CA ARG A 66 -17.68 -8.65 -1.28
C ARG A 66 -17.47 -8.85 0.21
N ILE A 67 -17.16 -7.78 0.96
CA ILE A 67 -17.12 -7.84 2.43
C ILE A 67 -18.50 -8.16 2.99
N TRP A 68 -19.56 -7.55 2.45
CA TRP A 68 -20.94 -7.86 2.84
C TRP A 68 -21.30 -9.31 2.52
N ASP A 69 -21.12 -9.74 1.27
CA ASP A 69 -21.46 -11.09 0.78
C ASP A 69 -20.69 -12.20 1.52
N ASP A 70 -19.36 -12.14 1.58
CA ASP A 70 -18.55 -13.19 2.21
C ASP A 70 -18.76 -13.23 3.73
N THR A 71 -19.10 -12.10 4.39
CA THR A 71 -19.43 -12.10 5.84
C THR A 71 -20.75 -12.83 6.11
N VAL A 72 -21.74 -12.71 5.22
CA VAL A 72 -22.98 -13.53 5.26
C VAL A 72 -22.63 -15.02 5.14
N ILE A 73 -21.77 -15.39 4.19
CA ILE A 73 -21.36 -16.78 3.98
C ILE A 73 -20.60 -17.35 5.19
N VAL A 74 -19.61 -16.63 5.72
CA VAL A 74 -18.79 -17.10 6.86
C VAL A 74 -19.61 -17.29 8.14
N ASN A 75 -20.59 -16.42 8.42
CA ASN A 75 -21.45 -16.59 9.59
C ASN A 75 -22.44 -17.76 9.42
N LYS A 76 -22.89 -18.04 8.19
CA LYS A 76 -23.70 -19.22 7.87
C LYS A 76 -22.93 -20.52 8.06
N GLU A 77 -21.69 -20.61 7.59
CA GLU A 77 -20.84 -21.81 7.77
C GLU A 77 -20.50 -22.10 9.24
N ARG A 78 -20.53 -21.08 10.11
CA ARG A 78 -20.30 -21.22 11.56
C ARG A 78 -21.50 -21.73 12.35
N GLY A 79 -22.64 -21.99 11.71
CA GLY A 79 -23.83 -22.48 12.39
C GLY A 79 -24.53 -21.43 13.26
N VAL A 80 -24.35 -20.14 12.97
CA VAL A 80 -25.09 -19.03 13.60
C VAL A 80 -26.50 -18.96 13.00
N GLU A 81 -27.25 -20.06 13.05
CA GLU A 81 -28.56 -20.21 12.39
C GLU A 81 -29.74 -19.67 13.21
N GLU A 82 -29.60 -19.49 14.53
CA GLU A 82 -30.78 -19.55 15.40
C GLU A 82 -31.66 -18.29 15.41
N VAL A 83 -31.13 -17.06 15.21
CA VAL A 83 -31.92 -15.82 15.34
C VAL A 83 -31.46 -14.62 14.46
N VAL A 84 -30.88 -14.84 13.28
CA VAL A 84 -30.51 -13.72 12.38
C VAL A 84 -31.12 -13.89 10.98
N VAL A 85 -31.97 -12.93 10.59
CA VAL A 85 -32.41 -12.80 9.20
C VAL A 85 -31.23 -12.25 8.39
N TRP A 86 -30.79 -12.97 7.37
CA TRP A 86 -29.60 -12.59 6.59
C TRP A 86 -29.71 -11.19 5.97
N ASP A 87 -30.91 -10.78 5.54
CA ASP A 87 -31.21 -9.43 5.06
C ASP A 87 -30.98 -8.34 6.11
N ASP A 88 -31.26 -8.62 7.40
CA ASP A 88 -31.01 -7.69 8.50
C ASP A 88 -29.50 -7.59 8.78
N MET A 89 -28.73 -8.68 8.63
CA MET A 89 -27.27 -8.65 8.77
C MET A 89 -26.60 -7.89 7.61
N LEU A 90 -27.11 -8.06 6.38
CA LEU A 90 -26.63 -7.31 5.22
C LEU A 90 -26.85 -5.80 5.42
N ARG A 91 -28.09 -5.39 5.74
CA ARG A 91 -28.41 -3.98 6.08
C ARG A 91 -27.57 -3.45 7.23
N TYR A 92 -27.35 -4.25 8.27
CA TYR A 92 -26.49 -3.88 9.37
C TYR A 92 -25.05 -3.61 8.92
N LEU A 93 -24.50 -4.39 7.97
CA LEU A 93 -23.16 -4.11 7.43
C LEU A 93 -23.15 -2.91 6.46
N GLU A 94 -24.21 -2.69 5.68
CA GLU A 94 -24.40 -1.52 4.81
C GLU A 94 -24.43 -0.20 5.61
N ASP A 95 -25.05 -0.21 6.80
CA ASP A 95 -25.13 0.92 7.72
C ASP A 95 -23.83 1.17 8.51
N ARG A 96 -22.88 0.20 8.51
CA ARG A 96 -21.63 0.27 9.29
C ARG A 96 -20.36 0.41 8.45
N ILE A 97 -20.35 -0.10 7.23
CA ILE A 97 -19.18 -0.09 6.33
C ILE A 97 -19.61 0.47 4.98
N THR A 98 -18.88 1.45 4.46
CA THR A 98 -19.21 2.05 3.16
C THR A 98 -17.95 2.41 2.37
N TYR A 99 -18.06 2.66 1.08
CA TYR A 99 -16.94 3.10 0.25
C TYR A 99 -16.85 4.64 0.25
N PHE A 100 -15.70 5.21 -0.10
CA PHE A 100 -15.48 6.66 -0.14
C PHE A 100 -14.44 7.07 -1.18
N HIS A 101 -14.83 7.81 -2.22
CA HIS A 101 -13.90 8.29 -3.24
C HIS A 101 -14.36 9.57 -3.93
N SER A 102 -13.47 10.23 -4.66
CA SER A 102 -13.73 11.53 -5.30
C SER A 102 -14.83 11.54 -6.38
N GLY A 103 -15.32 10.38 -6.83
CA GLY A 103 -16.48 10.29 -7.72
C GLY A 103 -17.84 10.49 -7.03
N MET A 104 -17.87 10.62 -5.70
CA MET A 104 -19.10 10.82 -4.92
C MET A 104 -19.52 12.28 -4.84
N SER A 105 -20.82 12.52 -4.66
CA SER A 105 -21.33 13.87 -4.40
C SER A 105 -20.73 14.46 -3.11
N PRO A 106 -20.61 15.79 -2.99
CA PRO A 106 -20.21 16.44 -1.74
C PRO A 106 -21.09 16.03 -0.54
N GLU A 107 -22.41 16.00 -0.73
CA GLU A 107 -23.39 15.71 0.31
C GLU A 107 -23.26 14.28 0.84
N PHE A 108 -23.03 13.30 -0.05
CA PHE A 108 -22.74 11.92 0.36
C PHE A 108 -21.46 11.85 1.19
N ARG A 109 -20.38 12.51 0.73
CA ARG A 109 -19.10 12.52 1.43
C ARG A 109 -19.21 13.16 2.81
N GLU A 110 -19.85 14.32 2.92
CA GLU A 110 -20.08 15.00 4.19
C GLU A 110 -20.93 14.16 5.15
N SER A 111 -22.02 13.56 4.66
CA SER A 111 -22.88 12.67 5.43
C SER A 111 -22.12 11.46 5.99
N ARG A 112 -21.38 10.72 5.15
CA ARG A 112 -20.60 9.55 5.61
C ARG A 112 -19.45 9.95 6.55
N ILE A 113 -18.80 11.10 6.35
CA ILE A 113 -17.80 11.61 7.30
C ILE A 113 -18.44 11.94 8.66
N ALA A 114 -19.64 12.53 8.68
CA ALA A 114 -20.36 12.81 9.92
C ALA A 114 -20.74 11.51 10.66
N MET A 115 -21.30 10.52 9.95
CA MET A 115 -21.60 9.20 10.50
C MET A 115 -20.36 8.52 11.10
N LEU A 116 -19.20 8.58 10.41
CA LEU A 116 -17.95 8.00 10.90
C LEU A 116 -17.38 8.76 12.11
N ARG A 117 -17.53 10.09 12.18
CA ARG A 117 -17.19 10.88 13.37
C ARG A 117 -18.04 10.48 14.58
N HIS A 118 -19.36 10.34 14.41
CA HIS A 118 -20.26 9.93 15.48
C HIS A 118 -20.14 8.46 15.89
N GLY A 119 -19.45 7.62 15.11
CA GLY A 119 -19.38 6.17 15.34
C GLY A 119 -20.64 5.41 14.90
N GLU A 120 -21.44 6.03 14.04
CA GLU A 120 -22.51 5.36 13.30
C GLU A 120 -21.89 4.40 12.28
N LEU A 121 -20.87 4.84 11.53
CA LEU A 121 -20.01 3.94 10.75
C LEU A 121 -18.87 3.37 11.61
N TRP A 122 -18.53 2.11 11.34
CA TRP A 122 -17.32 1.44 11.84
C TRP A 122 -16.11 1.73 10.96
N GLY A 123 -16.28 1.83 9.65
CA GLY A 123 -15.16 2.12 8.76
C GLY A 123 -15.54 2.42 7.34
N ILE A 124 -14.54 2.86 6.57
CA ILE A 124 -14.67 3.20 5.16
C ILE A 124 -13.59 2.55 4.31
N ILE A 125 -13.95 2.16 3.09
CA ILE A 125 -13.01 1.72 2.06
C ILE A 125 -12.84 2.83 1.04
N CYS A 126 -11.64 3.38 0.91
CA CYS A 126 -11.41 4.65 0.23
C CYS A 126 -10.21 4.64 -0.72
N THR A 127 -10.22 5.56 -1.68
CA THR A 127 -9.04 5.85 -2.51
C THR A 127 -8.20 6.96 -1.87
N ASP A 128 -6.94 7.07 -2.27
CA ASP A 128 -6.04 8.21 -1.98
C ASP A 128 -6.73 9.60 -2.03
N ALA A 129 -7.57 9.83 -3.05
CA ALA A 129 -8.32 11.06 -3.27
C ALA A 129 -9.29 11.43 -2.12
N ALA A 130 -9.56 10.52 -1.17
CA ALA A 130 -10.29 10.82 0.05
C ALA A 130 -9.55 11.80 0.97
N GLY A 131 -8.21 11.76 0.98
CA GLY A 131 -7.37 12.65 1.79
C GLY A 131 -7.22 14.06 1.23
N MET A 132 -7.69 14.32 0.00
CA MET A 132 -7.46 15.58 -0.73
C MET A 132 -8.75 16.37 -1.01
N VAL A 133 -9.85 16.09 -0.31
CA VAL A 133 -11.13 16.77 -0.55
C VAL A 133 -11.08 18.22 -0.06
N SER A 134 -10.70 19.13 -0.96
CA SER A 134 -10.94 20.55 -0.82
C SER A 134 -12.44 20.78 -0.67
N PRO A 135 -12.91 21.47 0.38
CA PRO A 135 -14.29 21.92 0.48
C PRO A 135 -14.48 23.12 -0.47
N GLU A 136 -14.74 22.84 -1.75
CA GLU A 136 -15.38 23.80 -2.65
C GLU A 136 -16.86 23.96 -2.28
N LEU A 137 -17.11 24.44 -1.06
CA LEU A 137 -18.46 24.76 -0.60
C LEU A 137 -18.81 26.20 -0.98
N TYR A 138 -19.81 26.31 -1.85
CA TYR A 138 -20.34 27.53 -2.41
C TYR A 138 -20.67 28.60 -1.35
N GLY A 139 -19.90 29.69 -1.36
CA GLY A 139 -20.35 31.03 -0.94
C GLY A 139 -20.56 31.31 0.55
N LEU A 140 -20.75 30.32 1.43
CA LEU A 140 -21.03 30.58 2.85
C LEU A 140 -19.78 30.49 3.74
N LYS A 141 -19.19 31.68 3.91
CA LYS A 141 -18.06 32.04 4.79
C LYS A 141 -18.28 31.62 6.26
N LEU A 142 -17.92 30.38 6.62
CA LEU A 142 -17.69 30.01 8.03
C LEU A 142 -16.20 30.10 8.38
N ILE A 143 -15.82 31.26 8.91
CA ILE A 143 -14.53 31.48 9.57
C ILE A 143 -14.47 30.60 10.83
N LEU A 144 -13.30 30.02 11.14
CA LEU A 144 -12.97 29.16 12.32
C LEU A 144 -13.13 27.63 12.21
N THR A 145 -12.99 27.03 11.02
CA THR A 145 -12.49 25.63 10.92
C THR A 145 -11.04 25.63 10.43
N CYS A 146 -10.11 25.60 11.39
CA CYS A 146 -8.68 25.75 11.15
C CYS A 146 -8.04 24.50 10.51
N CYS A 147 -8.23 24.29 9.20
CA CYS A 147 -7.26 23.73 8.23
C CYS A 147 -7.98 23.28 6.93
N PRO A 148 -8.23 24.19 5.96
CA PRO A 148 -8.97 23.85 4.72
C PRO A 148 -8.26 22.86 3.77
N ASN A 149 -7.00 22.50 4.05
CA ASN A 149 -6.19 21.56 3.26
C ASN A 149 -5.74 20.32 4.05
N LYS A 150 -6.26 20.10 5.28
CA LYS A 150 -6.06 18.81 5.96
C LYS A 150 -7.15 17.86 5.49
N GLY A 151 -6.75 16.62 5.24
CA GLY A 151 -7.63 15.57 4.75
C GLY A 151 -8.65 15.12 5.79
N LEU A 152 -8.99 13.84 5.73
CA LEU A 152 -10.02 13.25 6.58
C LEU A 152 -9.54 13.11 8.04
N ASP A 153 -9.53 14.22 8.78
CA ASP A 153 -9.16 14.27 10.20
C ASP A 153 -10.22 13.55 11.05
N LEU A 154 -9.90 12.30 11.39
CA LEU A 154 -10.69 11.40 12.22
C LEU A 154 -9.81 10.95 13.40
N PRO A 155 -9.87 11.66 14.53
CA PRO A 155 -8.88 11.53 15.60
C PRO A 155 -8.91 10.20 16.35
N ASP A 156 -9.89 9.34 16.06
CA ASP A 156 -10.18 8.07 16.71
C ASP A 156 -10.18 6.86 15.76
N VAL A 157 -9.59 6.98 14.56
CA VAL A 157 -9.25 5.82 13.72
C VAL A 157 -8.07 5.08 14.33
N GLU A 158 -8.29 3.80 14.62
CA GLU A 158 -7.36 2.91 15.35
C GLU A 158 -6.82 1.77 14.49
N LEU A 159 -7.41 1.52 13.31
CA LEU A 159 -6.94 0.55 12.34
C LEU A 159 -6.92 1.18 10.93
N ILE A 160 -5.78 1.17 10.27
CA ILE A 160 -5.70 1.52 8.84
C ILE A 160 -5.07 0.36 8.08
N ILE A 161 -5.66 0.04 6.93
CA ILE A 161 -5.20 -1.00 6.03
C ILE A 161 -4.94 -0.36 4.67
N GLN A 162 -3.75 -0.52 4.09
CA GLN A 162 -3.54 -0.27 2.66
C GLN A 162 -3.55 -1.62 1.94
N VAL A 163 -4.33 -1.75 0.85
CA VAL A 163 -4.47 -2.98 0.09
C VAL A 163 -3.89 -2.82 -1.32
N GLY A 164 -2.93 -3.69 -1.63
CA GLY A 164 -2.20 -3.66 -2.88
C GLY A 164 -1.12 -2.59 -2.90
N TYR A 165 -0.12 -2.80 -3.74
CA TYR A 165 1.08 -1.96 -3.82
C TYR A 165 0.80 -0.47 -4.08
N THR A 166 1.35 0.41 -3.24
CA THR A 166 1.37 1.87 -3.41
C THR A 166 2.64 2.31 -4.12
N SER A 167 2.55 3.30 -5.02
CA SER A 167 3.68 3.74 -5.86
C SER A 167 4.75 4.60 -5.17
N SER A 168 4.48 5.16 -3.99
CA SER A 168 5.45 5.97 -3.24
C SER A 168 5.33 5.76 -1.73
N LEU A 169 6.46 5.86 -1.03
CA LEU A 169 6.48 5.74 0.44
C LEU A 169 5.82 6.96 1.10
N CYS A 170 5.91 8.12 0.43
CA CYS A 170 5.26 9.35 0.85
C CYS A 170 3.72 9.21 0.88
N THR A 171 3.09 8.65 -0.16
CA THR A 171 1.64 8.40 -0.19
C THR A 171 1.22 7.43 0.91
N LEU A 172 1.94 6.30 1.07
CA LEU A 172 1.64 5.30 2.09
C LEU A 172 1.62 5.90 3.51
N LEU A 173 2.63 6.72 3.82
CA LEU A 173 2.74 7.30 5.16
C LEU A 173 1.82 8.50 5.38
N GLN A 174 1.41 9.21 4.32
CA GLN A 174 0.32 10.19 4.40
C GLN A 174 -1.04 9.52 4.71
N GLN A 175 -1.29 8.33 4.15
CA GLN A 175 -2.47 7.52 4.45
C GLN A 175 -2.43 7.01 5.90
N PHE A 176 -1.29 6.47 6.33
CA PHE A 176 -1.11 5.95 7.69
C PHE A 176 -1.12 7.06 8.76
N GLY A 177 -0.63 8.26 8.44
CA GLY A 177 -0.71 9.44 9.30
C GLY A 177 -2.12 9.99 9.54
N GLN A 178 -3.17 9.43 8.91
CA GLN A 178 -4.57 9.72 9.26
C GLN A 178 -5.04 8.98 10.53
N GLY A 179 -4.30 7.97 10.99
CA GLY A 179 -4.65 7.16 12.17
C GLY A 179 -4.06 7.73 13.46
N ALA A 180 -4.80 7.59 14.56
CA ALA A 180 -4.41 8.07 15.89
C ALA A 180 -3.79 9.48 15.91
N CYS A 181 -4.45 10.46 15.28
CA CYS A 181 -4.07 11.89 15.37
C CYS A 181 -3.97 12.39 16.83
N GLN A 182 -4.63 11.72 17.77
CA GLN A 182 -4.50 11.98 19.22
C GLN A 182 -3.28 11.26 19.81
N ARG A 183 -2.38 12.03 20.44
CA ARG A 183 -1.15 11.54 21.10
C ARG A 183 -1.35 10.41 22.13
N ASN A 184 -2.56 10.28 22.69
CA ASN A 184 -2.90 9.29 23.72
C ASN A 184 -3.61 8.05 23.14
N ARG A 185 -3.76 7.95 21.81
CA ARG A 185 -4.28 6.76 21.13
C ARG A 185 -3.16 6.07 20.38
N HIS A 186 -3.31 4.76 20.22
CA HIS A 186 -2.50 3.96 19.33
C HIS A 186 -3.32 3.60 18.08
N ALA A 187 -2.65 3.47 16.94
CA ALA A 187 -3.26 2.89 15.75
C ALA A 187 -2.37 1.77 15.19
N ILE A 188 -3.01 0.80 14.53
CA ILE A 188 -2.36 -0.29 13.82
C ILE A 188 -2.45 0.00 12.33
N MET A 189 -1.31 -0.07 11.64
CA MET A 189 -1.20 0.07 10.19
C MET A 189 -0.84 -1.28 9.60
N ILE A 190 -1.64 -1.76 8.65
CA ILE A 190 -1.40 -3.03 7.96
C ILE A 190 -1.28 -2.75 6.47
N TYR A 191 -0.10 -2.99 5.90
CA TYR A 191 0.12 -2.93 4.47
C TYR A 191 0.00 -4.34 3.88
N LEU A 192 -1.11 -4.63 3.21
CA LEU A 192 -1.36 -5.89 2.52
C LEU A 192 -0.78 -5.81 1.10
N VAL A 193 0.29 -6.56 0.83
CA VAL A 193 1.07 -6.44 -0.42
C VAL A 193 1.08 -7.76 -1.20
N GLU A 194 0.95 -7.68 -2.53
CA GLU A 194 1.02 -8.85 -3.40
C GLU A 194 2.37 -9.57 -3.28
N ALA A 195 2.35 -10.90 -3.21
CA ALA A 195 3.53 -11.74 -2.97
C ALA A 195 4.70 -11.55 -3.98
N GLN A 196 4.45 -10.92 -5.13
CA GLN A 196 5.48 -10.57 -6.12
C GLN A 196 6.48 -9.49 -5.65
N TYR A 197 6.10 -8.66 -4.67
CA TYR A 197 6.96 -7.61 -4.09
C TYR A 197 7.72 -8.08 -2.84
N ILE A 198 7.44 -9.29 -2.37
CA ILE A 198 8.05 -9.89 -1.18
C ILE A 198 9.27 -10.73 -1.61
N ASP A 199 10.41 -10.46 -0.98
CA ASP A 199 11.65 -11.19 -1.17
C ASP A 199 11.47 -12.68 -0.84
N ASN A 200 12.21 -13.54 -1.53
CA ASN A 200 12.25 -15.00 -1.32
C ASN A 200 10.95 -15.77 -1.58
N THR A 201 9.86 -15.15 -2.08
CA THR A 201 8.70 -15.96 -2.50
C THR A 201 9.00 -16.70 -3.81
N PRO A 202 8.52 -17.95 -3.99
CA PRO A 202 8.61 -18.64 -5.28
C PRO A 202 7.94 -17.85 -6.42
N GLN A 203 6.94 -17.03 -6.08
CA GLN A 203 6.19 -16.20 -7.02
C GLN A 203 6.96 -14.96 -7.47
N SER A 204 7.67 -14.24 -6.58
CA SER A 204 8.52 -13.11 -6.99
C SER A 204 9.66 -13.58 -7.89
N ASN A 205 10.29 -14.71 -7.55
CA ASN A 205 11.26 -15.39 -8.42
C ASN A 205 10.70 -15.75 -9.80
N ALA A 206 9.45 -16.23 -9.89
CA ALA A 206 8.79 -16.54 -11.16
C ALA A 206 8.37 -15.27 -11.94
N ALA A 207 7.92 -14.22 -11.25
CA ALA A 207 7.52 -12.94 -11.84
C ALA A 207 8.73 -12.17 -12.39
N VAL A 208 9.83 -12.12 -11.65
CA VAL A 208 11.12 -11.57 -12.11
C VAL A 208 11.62 -12.34 -13.33
N LYS A 209 11.64 -13.68 -13.30
CA LYS A 209 12.00 -14.50 -14.48
C LYS A 209 11.07 -14.28 -15.68
N ARG A 210 9.79 -13.95 -15.47
CA ARG A 210 8.86 -13.57 -16.56
C ARG A 210 9.16 -12.17 -17.10
N LYS A 211 9.34 -11.15 -16.24
CA LYS A 211 9.74 -9.78 -16.64
C LYS A 211 11.06 -9.80 -17.42
N GLN A 212 12.09 -10.50 -16.91
CA GLN A 212 13.38 -10.70 -17.59
C GLN A 212 13.21 -11.34 -18.97
N LYS A 213 12.45 -12.44 -19.09
CA LYS A 213 12.18 -13.07 -20.40
C LYS A 213 11.44 -12.16 -21.37
N CYS A 214 10.52 -11.32 -20.90
CA CYS A 214 9.86 -10.32 -21.74
C CYS A 214 10.85 -9.25 -22.20
N GLN A 215 11.65 -8.70 -21.29
CA GLN A 215 12.66 -7.68 -21.59
C GLN A 215 13.71 -8.20 -22.59
N GLU A 216 14.27 -9.39 -22.36
CA GLU A 216 15.16 -10.08 -23.29
C GLU A 216 14.52 -10.30 -24.67
N ALA A 217 13.22 -10.60 -24.73
CA ALA A 217 12.51 -10.77 -25.99
C ALA A 217 12.32 -9.43 -26.73
N GLU A 218 12.15 -8.31 -26.02
CA GLU A 218 12.12 -6.97 -26.60
C GLU A 218 13.51 -6.50 -27.06
N ASP A 219 14.54 -6.71 -26.26
CA ASP A 219 15.92 -6.38 -26.64
C ASP A 219 16.40 -7.23 -27.82
N ARG A 220 16.05 -8.53 -27.88
CA ARG A 220 16.29 -9.37 -29.08
C ARG A 220 15.57 -8.80 -30.32
N LYS A 221 14.34 -8.30 -30.20
CA LYS A 221 13.62 -7.62 -31.31
C LYS A 221 14.32 -6.31 -31.70
N ARG A 222 14.81 -5.53 -30.72
CA ARG A 222 15.52 -4.26 -30.92
C ARG A 222 16.86 -4.47 -31.63
N VAL A 223 17.67 -5.41 -31.15
CA VAL A 223 18.94 -5.81 -31.78
C VAL A 223 18.69 -6.35 -33.18
N LYS A 224 17.69 -7.21 -33.40
CA LYS A 224 17.35 -7.70 -34.75
C LYS A 224 16.93 -6.59 -35.70
N ARG A 225 16.17 -5.59 -35.23
CA ARG A 225 15.78 -4.41 -36.02
C ARG A 225 16.99 -3.56 -36.40
N TRP A 226 17.87 -3.29 -35.44
CA TRP A 226 19.13 -2.58 -35.67
C TRP A 226 20.03 -3.32 -36.66
N TRP A 227 20.19 -4.64 -36.50
CA TRP A 227 21.04 -5.46 -37.35
C TRP A 227 20.53 -5.52 -38.81
N LEU A 228 19.22 -5.57 -39.02
CA LEU A 228 18.61 -5.45 -40.35
C LEU A 228 18.87 -4.09 -41.00
N GLN A 229 18.87 -3.01 -40.20
CA GLN A 229 19.11 -1.65 -40.68
C GLN A 229 20.60 -1.34 -40.93
N VAL A 230 21.52 -2.04 -40.25
CA VAL A 230 22.97 -1.95 -40.56
C VAL A 230 23.32 -2.78 -41.79
N ASN A 231 22.67 -3.93 -42.00
CA ASN A 231 22.98 -4.82 -43.14
C ASN A 231 22.24 -4.46 -44.44
N SER A 232 21.26 -3.56 -44.43
CA SER A 232 20.77 -2.92 -45.66
C SER A 232 21.87 -2.08 -46.33
N ASP A 233 22.80 -1.57 -45.54
CA ASP A 233 23.84 -0.64 -45.99
C ASP A 233 25.17 -1.35 -46.30
N ALA A 234 25.25 -2.66 -46.03
CA ALA A 234 26.49 -3.46 -46.05
C ALA A 234 26.35 -4.78 -46.82
N GLN A 235 26.05 -4.72 -48.12
CA GLN A 235 26.35 -5.84 -49.02
C GLN A 235 27.83 -5.82 -49.43
N VAL A 236 28.65 -6.69 -48.83
CA VAL A 236 29.71 -7.51 -49.48
C VAL A 236 30.41 -8.41 -48.43
N SER A 237 30.67 -9.68 -48.81
CA SER A 237 31.60 -10.64 -48.17
C SER A 237 31.21 -11.38 -46.86
N SER A 238 30.40 -12.44 -47.00
CA SER A 238 30.57 -13.83 -46.49
C SER A 238 31.48 -14.17 -45.29
N GLY A 239 30.95 -14.97 -44.34
CA GLY A 239 31.57 -16.26 -43.94
C GLY A 239 31.74 -16.62 -42.44
N GLY A 240 31.15 -17.74 -41.95
CA GLY A 240 31.78 -18.60 -40.91
C GLY A 240 31.05 -18.95 -39.58
N ASN A 241 30.50 -20.18 -39.49
CA ASN A 241 30.49 -21.18 -38.38
C ASN A 241 30.38 -20.88 -36.85
N ALA A 242 29.32 -21.48 -36.24
CA ALA A 242 29.31 -22.59 -35.24
C ALA A 242 29.50 -22.45 -33.69
N ARG A 243 28.43 -22.88 -32.97
CA ARG A 243 28.33 -23.83 -31.79
C ARG A 243 28.76 -23.50 -30.34
N THR A 244 28.13 -24.26 -29.41
CA THR A 244 28.40 -24.54 -27.97
C THR A 244 27.86 -23.53 -26.92
N SER A 245 27.48 -23.90 -25.68
CA SER A 245 26.99 -25.17 -25.08
C SER A 245 26.47 -24.90 -23.65
N ASP A 246 25.47 -25.64 -23.16
CA ASP A 246 24.83 -25.45 -21.84
C ASP A 246 25.65 -25.99 -20.65
N ALA A 247 25.50 -25.37 -19.47
CA ALA A 247 25.96 -25.88 -18.19
C ALA A 247 24.89 -25.61 -17.10
N ASN A 248 24.61 -26.62 -16.26
CA ASN A 248 23.50 -26.61 -15.30
C ASN A 248 24.03 -26.96 -13.91
N GLY A 249 23.78 -26.12 -12.90
CA GLY A 249 24.24 -26.30 -11.53
C GLY A 249 23.08 -26.24 -10.54
N GLY A 250 22.97 -27.23 -9.66
CA GLY A 250 21.91 -27.30 -8.64
C GLY A 250 22.39 -26.75 -7.30
N GLU A 251 21.61 -25.83 -6.71
CA GLU A 251 21.85 -25.28 -5.38
C GLU A 251 21.16 -26.10 -4.29
N HIS A 252 21.85 -26.27 -3.16
CA HIS A 252 21.34 -26.95 -1.97
C HIS A 252 20.78 -25.90 -1.01
N ILE A 253 19.49 -25.98 -0.70
CA ILE A 253 18.84 -25.12 0.29
C ILE A 253 19.06 -25.71 1.70
N GLN A 254 19.40 -24.87 2.67
CA GLN A 254 19.46 -25.20 4.10
C GLN A 254 18.46 -24.32 4.85
N ASP A 255 17.55 -24.93 5.62
CA ASP A 255 16.49 -24.23 6.36
C ASP A 255 16.95 -23.89 7.80
N ASP A 256 17.56 -22.71 7.96
CA ASP A 256 17.83 -22.10 9.27
C ASP A 256 16.75 -21.04 9.60
N HIS A 257 15.61 -21.49 10.13
CA HIS A 257 14.47 -20.64 10.50
C HIS A 257 14.45 -20.24 12.00
N LEU A 258 15.52 -19.60 12.48
CA LEU A 258 15.43 -18.74 13.67
C LEU A 258 15.20 -17.28 13.24
N PRO A 259 14.32 -16.51 13.92
CA PRO A 259 14.15 -15.09 13.64
C PRO A 259 15.47 -14.34 13.86
N LYS A 260 16.06 -13.78 12.79
CA LYS A 260 17.22 -12.91 12.91
C LYS A 260 16.84 -11.69 13.75
N ALA A 261 17.70 -11.32 14.70
CA ALA A 261 17.49 -10.12 15.51
C ALA A 261 17.36 -8.89 14.61
N ILE A 262 16.31 -8.10 14.80
CA ILE A 262 16.08 -6.88 14.03
C ILE A 262 17.18 -5.88 14.40
N CYS A 263 17.95 -5.46 13.40
CA CYS A 263 19.03 -4.51 13.54
C CYS A 263 18.47 -3.08 13.48
N CYS A 264 18.61 -2.36 14.59
CA CYS A 264 18.17 -0.97 14.69
C CYS A 264 19.25 0.06 14.29
N ASP A 265 20.19 -0.33 13.43
CA ASP A 265 21.36 0.46 13.05
C ASP A 265 21.17 1.09 11.65
N PRO A 266 20.90 2.40 11.55
CA PRO A 266 20.66 3.07 10.27
C PRO A 266 21.89 3.04 9.35
N ALA A 267 23.11 2.95 9.88
CA ALA A 267 24.33 2.95 9.08
C ALA A 267 24.48 1.70 8.18
N LYS A 268 23.68 0.65 8.44
CA LYS A 268 23.63 -0.56 7.61
C LYS A 268 22.55 -0.49 6.51
N LEU A 269 21.65 0.48 6.57
CA LEU A 269 20.55 0.61 5.62
C LEU A 269 21.04 1.35 4.36
N GLN A 270 21.26 0.62 3.29
CA GLN A 270 21.72 1.19 2.01
C GLN A 270 20.52 1.55 1.12
N PHE A 271 20.29 2.85 0.96
CA PHE A 271 19.35 3.36 -0.04
C PHE A 271 19.98 3.37 -1.44
N PRO A 272 19.17 3.20 -2.50
CA PRO A 272 19.61 3.45 -3.87
C PRO A 272 20.04 4.92 -4.04
N SER A 273 21.04 5.17 -4.89
CA SER A 273 21.49 6.55 -5.18
C SER A 273 20.52 7.22 -6.17
N PRO A 274 19.81 8.31 -5.80
CA PRO A 274 18.84 8.96 -6.67
C PRO A 274 19.47 9.63 -7.91
N TYR A 275 20.79 9.87 -7.93
CA TYR A 275 21.47 10.56 -9.04
C TYR A 275 21.44 9.80 -10.39
N TRP A 276 21.19 8.49 -10.39
CA TRP A 276 21.26 7.63 -11.58
C TRP A 276 19.93 6.98 -11.98
N MET A 277 18.83 7.37 -11.34
CA MET A 277 17.52 6.74 -11.46
C MET A 277 16.45 7.80 -11.71
N SER A 278 15.32 7.43 -12.33
CA SER A 278 14.13 8.28 -12.31
C SER A 278 13.54 8.36 -10.90
N ASN A 279 12.68 9.35 -10.64
CA ASN A 279 11.98 9.47 -9.36
C ASN A 279 11.10 8.23 -9.10
N GLU A 280 10.47 7.70 -10.15
CA GLU A 280 9.61 6.51 -10.11
C GLU A 280 10.42 5.25 -9.81
N GLU A 281 11.60 5.08 -10.44
CA GLU A 281 12.51 3.96 -10.16
C GLU A 281 13.06 4.03 -8.72
N TYR A 282 13.37 5.24 -8.24
CA TYR A 282 13.82 5.47 -6.86
C TYR A 282 12.73 5.11 -5.86
N GLU A 283 11.50 5.60 -6.06
CA GLU A 283 10.36 5.24 -5.20
C GLU A 283 10.04 3.74 -5.23
N GLU A 284 10.09 3.06 -6.39
CA GLU A 284 9.91 1.60 -6.45
C GLU A 284 10.99 0.86 -5.64
N ALA A 285 12.25 1.28 -5.76
CA ALA A 285 13.34 0.68 -5.00
C ALA A 285 13.25 0.94 -3.48
N VAL A 286 12.84 2.14 -3.07
CA VAL A 286 12.53 2.49 -1.67
C VAL A 286 11.35 1.67 -1.15
N MET A 287 10.28 1.55 -1.92
CA MET A 287 9.10 0.77 -1.53
C MET A 287 9.43 -0.71 -1.36
N LEU A 288 10.24 -1.30 -2.25
CA LEU A 288 10.74 -2.66 -2.09
C LEU A 288 11.62 -2.84 -0.84
N LEU A 289 12.46 -1.85 -0.52
CA LEU A 289 13.27 -1.84 0.70
C LEU A 289 12.39 -1.77 1.97
N PHE A 290 11.33 -0.95 1.93
CA PHE A 290 10.35 -0.81 3.00
C PHE A 290 9.54 -2.08 3.22
N ILE A 291 8.94 -2.63 2.15
CA ILE A 291 8.14 -3.86 2.15
C ILE A 291 8.94 -5.05 2.73
N ASN A 292 10.25 -5.09 2.45
CA ASN A 292 11.15 -6.15 2.88
C ASN A 292 12.03 -5.75 4.07
N ALA A 293 11.69 -4.69 4.82
CA ALA A 293 12.50 -4.23 5.94
C ALA A 293 12.72 -5.35 6.96
N CYS A 294 11.63 -5.96 7.47
CA CYS A 294 11.71 -7.03 8.46
C CYS A 294 12.48 -8.27 7.98
N SER A 295 12.28 -8.72 6.73
CA SER A 295 12.99 -9.89 6.17
C SER A 295 14.48 -9.63 5.95
N ARG A 296 14.85 -8.37 5.69
CA ARG A 296 16.24 -7.88 5.63
C ARG A 296 16.84 -7.53 7.00
N GLY A 297 16.05 -7.66 8.08
CA GLY A 297 16.50 -7.42 9.45
C GLY A 297 16.47 -5.95 9.88
N PHE A 298 15.61 -5.12 9.30
CA PHE A 298 15.41 -3.71 9.66
C PHE A 298 14.00 -3.45 10.22
N CYS A 299 13.86 -2.41 11.05
CA CYS A 299 12.54 -1.91 11.45
C CYS A 299 12.00 -0.94 10.39
N HIS A 300 10.70 -1.00 10.07
CA HIS A 300 10.04 -0.07 9.13
C HIS A 300 10.28 1.40 9.48
N HIS A 301 10.26 1.77 10.77
CA HIS A 301 10.50 3.15 11.21
C HIS A 301 11.89 3.67 10.80
N ILE A 302 12.92 2.83 10.77
CA ILE A 302 14.28 3.24 10.36
C ILE A 302 14.32 3.51 8.86
N VAL A 303 13.58 2.73 8.06
CA VAL A 303 13.42 3.00 6.62
C VAL A 303 12.70 4.33 6.40
N CYS A 304 11.66 4.65 7.19
CA CYS A 304 11.03 5.97 7.17
C CYS A 304 12.02 7.07 7.56
N ASP A 305 12.65 6.95 8.73
CA ASP A 305 13.52 7.98 9.29
C ASP A 305 14.67 8.35 8.34
N CYS A 306 15.34 7.37 7.74
CA CYS A 306 16.38 7.61 6.75
C CYS A 306 15.83 8.18 5.42
N TYR A 307 14.65 7.75 4.95
CA TYR A 307 14.05 8.28 3.72
C TYR A 307 13.65 9.77 3.85
N PHE A 308 13.14 10.19 5.01
CA PHE A 308 12.79 11.61 5.26
C PHE A 308 13.95 12.45 5.83
N GLY A 309 15.08 11.82 6.19
CA GLY A 309 16.21 12.50 6.83
C GLY A 309 15.92 12.98 8.26
N ASN A 310 15.09 12.23 9.01
CA ASN A 310 14.81 12.50 10.42
C ASN A 310 16.04 12.30 11.32
N ASP A 311 16.93 11.40 10.92
CA ASP A 311 18.22 11.11 11.58
C ASP A 311 19.19 12.30 11.53
N LEU A 312 19.06 13.17 10.52
CA LEU A 312 19.86 14.40 10.36
C LEU A 312 19.34 15.61 11.17
N ALA A 313 18.30 15.43 11.98
CA ALA A 313 17.64 16.52 12.72
C ALA A 313 18.03 16.61 14.22
N GLY A 314 19.01 15.82 14.67
CA GLY A 314 19.52 15.76 16.05
C GLY A 314 20.77 16.59 16.31
#